data_AF-A0A832E7C9-F1
#
_entry.id   AF-A0A832E7C9-F1
#
_cell.length_a   1.000
_cell.length_b   1.000
_cell.length_c   1.000
_cell.angle_alpha   90.00
_cell.angle_beta   90.00
_cell.angle_gamma   90.00
#
_symmetry.space_group_name_H-M   'P 1'
#
loop_
_entity.id
_entity.type
_entity.pdbx_description
1 polymer ?
#
loop_
_entity_poly.entity_id
_entity_poly.type
_entity_poly.pdbx_seq_one_letter_code
_entity_poly.pdbx_strand_id
1 'polypeptide(L)'
;MVENTEMNTQTAPVAETQTAEINNRPNKKRVSLGSVVIAFTLLGLLALAGVGYFLWDQLRSQQEGLGGNLDKGDKRIIELRKQINTTQTQLTTTEKQLTNITETLNNKDKQYERLLKEQSKLYEDRLKNTHAQLGVKMDHIQRQLGKTRGDWLVADAEYLLSVANERLQLTQDINTTIMALEAADHRLRESGDGGVFKVRAEIGEEISSLKKVKSTDIVGLMSQLSILQKSANTLQLSLPTINAIPPSDQETPQQVTNNKDATPLDKAVDRVLTDLKGMVIIRKRDPNTITVLQPEEARIIREDYLIRLDMAKSALARRNETEFVTSLSSAKDWLEEHFNTQTSDVKTALQTIEKLMQTRLRSQLPDISRSLKMLRDVTKFRLNADQHQSSPTSKSRQNQNNPKIITKPQHKTTGATQ
;
A
#
# COMPACT_ATOMS: atom_id res chain seq x y z
N MET A 1 11.70 44.87 -15.97
CA MET A 1 11.13 45.90 -15.08
C MET A 1 12.15 46.13 -13.97
N VAL A 2 12.88 47.24 -14.04
CA VAL A 2 13.86 47.76 -13.06
C VAL A 2 15.03 46.80 -12.69
N GLU A 3 16.27 46.85 -13.21
CA GLU A 3 17.17 47.97 -13.59
C GLU A 3 17.92 48.61 -12.40
N ASN A 4 19.22 48.28 -12.23
CA ASN A 4 20.33 49.23 -12.36
C ASN A 4 21.68 48.69 -11.82
N THR A 5 22.75 48.87 -12.58
CA THR A 5 24.13 49.20 -12.13
C THR A 5 24.96 49.60 -13.36
N GLU A 6 25.13 50.89 -13.60
CA GLU A 6 26.10 51.50 -14.52
C GLU A 6 27.23 52.14 -13.68
N MET A 7 28.51 51.78 -13.89
CA MET A 7 29.53 52.42 -14.75
C MET A 7 30.29 53.63 -14.15
N ASN A 8 31.64 53.60 -14.32
CA ASN A 8 32.55 54.75 -14.54
C ASN A 8 32.84 55.73 -13.35
N THR A 9 33.99 56.42 -13.20
CA THR A 9 35.32 56.46 -13.88
C THR A 9 36.38 57.27 -13.07
N GLN A 10 37.68 57.18 -13.42
CA GLN A 10 38.79 58.21 -13.38
C GLN A 10 39.07 59.05 -12.09
N THR A 11 40.17 59.82 -11.88
CA THR A 11 41.65 59.65 -12.00
C THR A 11 42.39 60.92 -11.48
N ALA A 12 43.45 60.77 -10.65
CA ALA A 12 44.59 61.73 -10.44
C ALA A 12 44.23 63.14 -9.85
N PRO A 13 45.15 64.17 -9.69
CA PRO A 13 46.59 64.26 -10.08
C PRO A 13 47.60 65.10 -9.21
N VAL A 14 48.83 65.28 -9.74
CA VAL A 14 49.90 66.33 -9.48
C VAL A 14 50.94 66.14 -8.32
N ALA A 15 52.09 66.84 -8.43
CA ALA A 15 53.46 66.53 -7.93
C ALA A 15 54.27 67.77 -7.39
N GLU A 16 55.63 67.74 -7.49
CA GLU A 16 56.69 68.77 -7.16
C GLU A 16 57.46 68.62 -5.79
N THR A 17 58.76 68.97 -5.56
CA THR A 17 59.92 69.44 -6.41
C THR A 17 61.33 69.25 -5.73
N GLN A 18 62.39 69.33 -6.57
CA GLN A 18 63.90 69.36 -6.50
C GLN A 18 64.66 69.94 -5.24
N THR A 19 66.00 69.83 -5.00
CA THR A 19 67.23 70.35 -5.73
C THR A 19 68.63 69.74 -5.30
N ALA A 20 69.79 70.29 -5.76
CA ALA A 20 71.15 69.65 -5.88
C ALA A 20 72.39 70.52 -5.44
N GLU A 21 73.67 70.06 -5.61
CA GLU A 21 74.95 70.85 -5.43
C GLU A 21 76.25 70.24 -6.11
N ILE A 22 77.50 70.78 -5.91
CA ILE A 22 78.59 70.84 -6.94
C ILE A 22 80.10 70.54 -6.50
N ASN A 23 80.82 69.70 -7.30
CA ASN A 23 82.25 69.67 -7.77
C ASN A 23 83.48 70.36 -7.04
N ASN A 24 84.70 69.73 -7.00
CA ASN A 24 86.02 70.27 -7.53
C ASN A 24 87.36 69.47 -7.28
N ARG A 25 88.44 69.82 -8.04
CA ARG A 25 89.87 69.34 -7.98
C ARG A 25 90.92 70.49 -8.11
N PRO A 26 92.21 70.29 -7.70
CA PRO A 26 93.40 71.03 -8.21
C PRO A 26 94.66 70.13 -8.52
N ASN A 27 95.87 70.69 -8.80
CA ASN A 27 97.03 69.94 -9.38
C ASN A 27 98.49 70.52 -9.22
N LYS A 28 99.47 69.66 -8.83
CA LYS A 28 100.91 69.47 -9.28
C LYS A 28 101.95 70.65 -9.42
N LYS A 29 103.21 70.45 -8.96
CA LYS A 29 104.58 70.71 -9.60
C LYS A 29 105.73 71.01 -8.58
N ARG A 30 106.95 70.42 -8.67
CA ARG A 30 108.28 70.83 -9.27
C ARG A 30 108.96 72.07 -8.59
N VAL A 31 110.30 72.31 -8.50
CA VAL A 31 111.48 72.02 -9.39
C VAL A 31 112.84 72.05 -8.61
N SER A 32 113.95 71.56 -9.22
CA SER A 32 115.42 71.95 -9.10
C SER A 32 116.01 72.50 -7.78
N LEU A 33 117.11 72.00 -7.16
CA LEU A 33 118.29 71.19 -7.57
C LEU A 33 119.27 71.93 -8.52
N GLY A 34 120.47 72.36 -8.04
CA GLY A 34 121.45 73.00 -8.95
C GLY A 34 122.77 73.64 -8.47
N SER A 35 123.23 73.54 -7.21
CA SER A 35 124.57 74.05 -6.79
C SER A 35 125.20 73.14 -5.72
N VAL A 36 125.70 71.94 -6.00
CA VAL A 36 126.56 71.48 -7.11
C VAL A 36 127.95 72.13 -7.11
N VAL A 37 128.97 71.27 -7.21
CA VAL A 37 130.43 71.47 -7.18
C VAL A 37 131.11 71.57 -5.79
N ILE A 38 130.95 72.63 -4.98
CA ILE A 38 131.70 72.72 -3.70
C ILE A 38 131.21 71.67 -2.67
N ALA A 39 129.94 71.27 -2.76
CA ALA A 39 129.43 70.16 -1.99
C ALA A 39 130.11 68.82 -2.34
N PHE A 40 130.58 68.58 -3.57
CA PHE A 40 130.90 67.23 -4.06
C PHE A 40 132.15 66.59 -3.43
N THR A 41 133.16 67.36 -3.02
CA THR A 41 134.37 66.79 -2.38
C THR A 41 134.12 66.48 -0.90
N LEU A 42 133.40 67.36 -0.20
CA LEU A 42 132.94 67.12 1.17
C LEU A 42 131.93 65.97 1.21
N LEU A 43 131.04 65.89 0.21
CA LEU A 43 130.11 64.79 -0.03
C LEU A 43 130.81 63.49 -0.43
N GLY A 44 132.06 63.48 -0.90
CA GLY A 44 132.83 62.25 -1.10
C GLY A 44 133.18 61.54 0.22
N LEU A 45 133.61 62.32 1.22
CA LEU A 45 133.92 61.82 2.56
C LEU A 45 132.65 61.58 3.40
N LEU A 46 131.64 62.43 3.24
CA LEU A 46 130.29 62.20 3.76
C LEU A 46 129.58 61.03 3.07
N ALA A 47 129.92 60.67 1.83
CA ALA A 47 129.39 59.48 1.16
C ALA A 47 130.05 58.21 1.67
N LEU A 48 131.34 58.20 2.05
CA LEU A 48 131.93 57.00 2.67
C LEU A 48 131.37 56.76 4.09
N ALA A 49 131.21 57.82 4.89
CA ALA A 49 130.50 57.71 6.18
C ALA A 49 129.00 57.38 5.99
N GLY A 50 128.36 57.97 4.99
CA GLY A 50 126.96 57.77 4.65
C GLY A 50 126.66 56.38 4.09
N VAL A 51 127.56 55.79 3.28
CA VAL A 51 127.44 54.41 2.78
C VAL A 51 127.69 53.41 3.91
N GLY A 52 128.60 53.70 4.85
CA GLY A 52 128.73 52.91 6.08
C GLY A 52 127.47 52.94 6.96
N TYR A 53 126.89 54.13 7.17
CA TYR A 53 125.62 54.30 7.89
C TYR A 53 124.44 53.62 7.16
N PHE A 54 124.37 53.77 5.83
CA PHE A 54 123.32 53.18 5.00
C PHE A 54 123.40 51.64 4.93
N LEU A 55 124.61 51.06 4.90
CA LEU A 55 124.78 49.61 5.02
C LEU A 55 124.45 49.08 6.43
N TRP A 56 124.67 49.89 7.48
CA TRP A 56 124.27 49.54 8.84
C TRP A 56 122.75 49.63 9.05
N ASP A 57 122.08 50.61 8.43
CA ASP A 57 120.61 50.78 8.43
C ASP A 57 119.91 49.70 7.58
N GLN A 58 120.47 49.36 6.42
CA GLN A 58 120.00 48.25 5.57
C GLN A 58 120.13 46.89 6.29
N LEU A 59 121.15 46.69 7.13
CA LEU A 59 121.33 45.45 7.89
C LEU A 59 120.47 45.42 9.17
N ARG A 60 120.21 46.60 9.79
CA ARG A 60 119.31 46.72 10.94
C ARG A 60 117.84 46.50 10.57
N SER A 61 117.40 46.99 9.41
CA SER A 61 116.04 46.77 8.90
C SER A 61 115.74 45.29 8.57
N GLN A 62 116.76 44.45 8.37
CA GLN A 62 116.57 42.99 8.24
C GLN A 62 116.54 42.24 9.59
N GLN A 63 116.92 42.87 10.72
CA GLN A 63 116.87 42.26 12.05
C GLN A 63 115.77 42.84 12.97
N GLU A 64 115.37 44.10 12.82
CA GLU A 64 114.17 44.64 13.50
C GLU A 64 112.85 44.17 12.86
N GLY A 65 112.90 43.60 11.64
CA GLY A 65 111.76 42.97 10.96
C GLY A 65 111.22 41.69 11.62
N LEU A 66 111.91 41.13 12.60
CA LEU A 66 111.60 39.85 13.27
C LEU A 66 110.94 39.99 14.66
N GLY A 67 110.86 41.21 15.22
CA GLY A 67 110.19 41.47 16.51
C GLY A 67 108.77 42.04 16.39
N GLY A 68 108.52 42.93 15.40
CA GLY A 68 107.27 43.68 15.29
C GLY A 68 106.16 43.04 14.44
N ASN A 69 106.47 41.97 13.70
CA ASN A 69 105.50 41.27 12.85
C ASN A 69 104.88 40.03 13.50
N LEU A 70 105.50 39.47 14.55
CA LEU A 70 104.87 38.41 15.35
C LEU A 70 103.64 38.96 16.08
N ASP A 71 103.72 40.08 16.82
CA ASP A 71 102.55 40.62 17.54
C ASP A 71 101.34 40.93 16.63
N LYS A 72 101.56 41.37 15.37
CA LYS A 72 100.47 41.58 14.40
C LYS A 72 100.00 40.28 13.75
N GLY A 73 100.89 39.31 13.53
CA GLY A 73 100.55 37.96 13.08
C GLY A 73 99.75 37.21 14.14
N ASP A 74 100.22 37.22 15.38
CA ASP A 74 99.62 36.60 16.55
C ASP A 74 98.30 37.27 16.93
N LYS A 75 98.18 38.61 16.91
CA LYS A 75 96.87 39.27 17.09
C LYS A 75 95.88 38.89 16.00
N ARG A 76 96.30 38.80 14.73
CA ARG A 76 95.46 38.27 13.64
C ARG A 76 95.13 36.79 13.83
N ILE A 77 96.07 35.96 14.27
CA ILE A 77 95.85 34.52 14.53
C ILE A 77 94.96 34.30 15.75
N ILE A 78 95.04 35.14 16.79
CA ILE A 78 94.16 35.14 17.95
C ILE A 78 92.76 35.61 17.55
N GLU A 79 92.65 36.64 16.71
CA GLU A 79 91.36 37.10 16.18
C GLU A 79 90.74 36.07 15.21
N LEU A 80 91.52 35.44 14.34
CA LEU A 80 91.06 34.33 13.49
C LEU A 80 90.68 33.11 14.33
N ARG A 81 91.46 32.73 15.36
CA ARG A 81 91.09 31.65 16.30
C ARG A 81 89.83 32.00 17.08
N LYS A 82 89.64 33.26 17.46
CA LYS A 82 88.41 33.74 18.10
C LYS A 82 87.24 33.66 17.14
N GLN A 83 87.39 34.12 15.89
CA GLN A 83 86.38 34.01 14.85
C GLN A 83 86.02 32.54 14.55
N ILE A 84 87.01 31.66 14.38
CA ILE A 84 86.84 30.21 14.19
C ILE A 84 86.13 29.59 15.40
N ASN A 85 86.52 29.90 16.63
CA ASN A 85 85.82 29.41 17.81
C ASN A 85 84.39 29.94 17.88
N THR A 86 84.14 31.21 17.54
CA THR A 86 82.78 31.77 17.53
C THR A 86 81.91 31.17 16.43
N THR A 87 82.42 30.99 15.22
CA THR A 87 81.67 30.34 14.12
C THR A 87 81.45 28.86 14.42
N GLN A 88 82.43 28.17 15.02
CA GLN A 88 82.26 26.79 15.47
C GLN A 88 81.22 26.66 16.58
N THR A 89 81.18 27.59 17.56
CA THR A 89 80.07 27.62 18.53
C THR A 89 78.73 27.91 17.85
N GLN A 90 78.67 28.84 16.89
CA GLN A 90 77.46 29.13 16.12
C GLN A 90 76.96 27.88 15.36
N LEU A 91 77.86 27.17 14.66
CA LEU A 91 77.58 25.89 13.99
C LEU A 91 77.00 24.85 14.97
N THR A 92 77.61 24.66 16.15
CA THR A 92 77.03 23.71 17.13
C THR A 92 75.69 24.16 17.71
N THR A 93 75.42 25.48 17.78
CA THR A 93 74.11 25.98 18.21
C THR A 93 73.05 25.88 17.11
N THR A 94 73.39 26.10 15.85
CA THR A 94 72.47 25.91 14.73
C THR A 94 72.17 24.44 14.49
N GLU A 95 73.16 23.55 14.65
CA GLU A 95 72.96 22.09 14.65
C GLU A 95 71.96 21.67 15.74
N LYS A 96 72.13 22.15 16.99
CA LYS A 96 71.17 21.92 18.08
C LYS A 96 69.78 22.50 17.81
N GLN A 97 69.69 23.65 17.13
CA GLN A 97 68.40 24.22 16.73
C GLN A 97 67.74 23.37 15.63
N LEU A 98 68.50 22.90 14.64
CA LEU A 98 67.99 22.02 13.59
C LEU A 98 67.53 20.67 14.13
N THR A 99 68.26 20.06 15.08
CA THR A 99 67.82 18.82 15.72
C THR A 99 66.54 19.03 16.54
N ASN A 100 66.44 20.13 17.31
CA ASN A 100 65.23 20.46 18.07
C ASN A 100 64.02 20.75 17.15
N ILE A 101 64.23 21.42 16.01
CA ILE A 101 63.18 21.64 15.01
C ILE A 101 62.76 20.32 14.36
N THR A 102 63.71 19.46 14.01
CA THR A 102 63.42 18.13 13.43
C THR A 102 62.68 17.22 14.42
N GLU A 103 63.05 17.26 15.70
CA GLU A 103 62.36 16.51 16.76
C GLU A 103 60.94 17.06 17.02
N THR A 104 60.76 18.38 17.08
CA THR A 104 59.43 18.98 17.25
C THR A 104 58.51 18.80 16.04
N LEU A 105 59.04 18.78 14.81
CA LEU A 105 58.30 18.40 13.62
C LEU A 105 57.88 16.92 13.67
N ASN A 106 58.83 15.99 13.86
CA ASN A 106 58.54 14.56 13.99
C ASN A 106 57.52 14.26 15.10
N ASN A 107 57.55 14.99 16.22
CA ASN A 107 56.59 14.84 17.30
C ASN A 107 55.21 15.41 16.93
N LYS A 108 55.13 16.52 16.19
CA LYS A 108 53.86 17.04 15.64
C LYS A 108 53.27 16.11 14.58
N ASP A 109 54.08 15.59 13.66
CA ASP A 109 53.61 14.66 12.63
C ASP A 109 53.03 13.38 13.24
N LYS A 110 53.70 12.81 14.26
CA LYS A 110 53.17 11.70 15.07
C LYS A 110 51.87 12.06 15.82
N GLN A 111 51.67 13.33 16.21
CA GLN A 111 50.39 13.78 16.80
C GLN A 111 49.31 13.86 15.71
N TYR A 112 49.60 14.44 14.55
CA TYR A 112 48.67 14.52 13.43
C TYR A 112 48.25 13.14 12.91
N GLU A 113 49.18 12.19 12.75
CA GLU A 113 48.84 10.81 12.40
C GLU A 113 47.92 10.14 13.42
N ARG A 114 48.17 10.35 14.73
CA ARG A 114 47.29 9.81 15.80
C ARG A 114 45.90 10.43 15.74
N LEU A 115 45.81 11.75 15.63
CA LEU A 115 44.54 12.47 15.54
C LEU A 115 43.74 12.05 14.29
N LEU A 116 44.40 11.92 13.14
CA LEU A 116 43.75 11.49 11.89
C LEU A 116 43.29 10.02 11.97
N LYS A 117 44.07 9.16 12.64
CA LYS A 117 43.70 7.75 12.89
C LYS A 117 42.58 7.60 13.93
N GLU A 118 42.51 8.48 14.92
CA GLU A 118 41.42 8.54 15.88
C GLU A 118 40.14 9.06 15.22
N GLN A 119 40.24 10.16 14.48
CA GLN A 119 39.11 10.77 13.76
C GLN A 119 38.53 9.81 12.70
N SER A 120 39.38 9.13 11.92
CA SER A 120 38.91 8.11 10.95
C SER A 120 38.22 6.94 11.64
N LYS A 121 38.74 6.42 12.76
CA LYS A 121 38.05 5.42 13.58
C LYS A 121 36.70 5.90 14.08
N LEU A 122 36.61 7.13 14.62
CA LEU A 122 35.35 7.70 15.10
C LEU A 122 34.32 7.85 13.98
N TYR A 123 34.74 8.20 12.76
CA TYR A 123 33.86 8.21 11.59
C TYR A 123 33.45 6.79 11.16
N GLU A 124 34.37 5.82 11.15
CA GLU A 124 34.09 4.43 10.81
C GLU A 124 33.11 3.78 11.81
N ASP A 125 33.33 3.98 13.11
CA ASP A 125 32.45 3.51 14.18
C ASP A 125 31.08 4.20 14.15
N ARG A 126 31.05 5.53 13.90
CA ARG A 126 29.78 6.23 13.67
C ARG A 126 29.06 5.66 12.45
N LEU A 127 29.76 5.41 11.34
CA LEU A 127 29.17 4.89 10.10
C LEU A 127 28.58 3.49 10.31
N LYS A 128 29.34 2.58 10.94
CA LYS A 128 28.89 1.23 11.33
C LYS A 128 27.67 1.27 12.24
N ASN A 129 27.70 2.08 13.30
CA ASN A 129 26.56 2.25 14.21
C ASN A 129 25.33 2.81 13.49
N THR A 130 25.51 3.76 12.57
CA THR A 130 24.42 4.34 11.78
C THR A 130 23.83 3.29 10.83
N HIS A 131 24.66 2.49 10.16
CA HIS A 131 24.22 1.40 9.29
C HIS A 131 23.46 0.31 10.06
N ALA A 132 23.96 -0.10 11.23
CA ALA A 132 23.28 -1.06 12.11
C ALA A 132 21.90 -0.54 12.56
N GLN A 133 21.81 0.73 12.96
CA GLN A 133 20.53 1.36 13.32
C GLN A 133 19.57 1.48 12.13
N LEU A 134 20.07 1.78 10.93
CA LEU A 134 19.25 1.80 9.71
C LEU A 134 18.72 0.41 9.36
N GLY A 135 19.55 -0.64 9.44
CA GLY A 135 19.12 -2.02 9.24
C GLY A 135 18.00 -2.42 10.17
N VAL A 136 18.18 -2.22 11.49
CA VAL A 136 17.13 -2.52 12.49
C VAL A 136 15.83 -1.75 12.22
N LYS A 137 15.91 -0.47 11.84
CA LYS A 137 14.73 0.34 11.48
C LYS A 137 14.06 -0.13 10.19
N MET A 138 14.83 -0.53 9.18
CA MET A 138 14.30 -1.06 7.92
C MET A 138 13.59 -2.39 8.14
N ASP A 139 14.20 -3.32 8.90
CA ASP A 139 13.57 -4.58 9.28
C ASP A 139 12.30 -4.36 10.11
N HIS A 140 12.25 -3.31 10.93
CA HIS A 140 11.07 -2.94 11.72
C HIS A 140 9.95 -2.43 10.82
N ILE A 141 10.26 -1.50 9.89
CA ILE A 141 9.30 -0.97 8.91
C ILE A 141 8.78 -2.10 8.00
N GLN A 142 9.65 -2.98 7.51
CA GLN A 142 9.26 -4.12 6.68
C GLN A 142 8.36 -5.11 7.43
N ARG A 143 8.65 -5.39 8.70
CA ARG A 143 7.78 -6.21 9.57
C ARG A 143 6.44 -5.54 9.86
N GLN A 144 6.40 -4.23 10.11
CA GLN A 144 5.15 -3.50 10.30
C GLN A 144 4.30 -3.45 9.01
N LEU A 145 4.89 -3.14 7.86
CA LEU A 145 4.18 -3.14 6.57
C LEU A 145 3.65 -4.54 6.20
N GLY A 146 4.45 -5.58 6.43
CA GLY A 146 4.03 -6.97 6.24
C GLY A 146 2.85 -7.34 7.13
N LYS A 147 2.92 -6.98 8.42
CA LYS A 147 1.81 -7.18 9.36
C LYS A 147 0.55 -6.43 8.93
N THR A 148 0.63 -5.13 8.67
CA THR A 148 -0.52 -4.31 8.25
C THR A 148 -1.16 -4.83 6.95
N ARG A 149 -0.36 -5.31 5.98
CA ARG A 149 -0.88 -5.92 4.75
C ARG A 149 -1.59 -7.26 5.05
N GLY A 150 -1.00 -8.11 5.88
CA GLY A 150 -1.62 -9.37 6.31
C GLY A 150 -2.94 -9.13 7.04
N ASP A 151 -2.97 -8.17 7.95
CA ASP A 151 -4.15 -7.80 8.75
C ASP A 151 -5.28 -7.26 7.86
N TRP A 152 -4.96 -6.43 6.86
CA TRP A 152 -5.93 -5.95 5.88
C TRP A 152 -6.49 -7.09 5.02
N LEU A 153 -5.65 -8.03 4.56
CA LEU A 153 -6.10 -9.20 3.78
C LEU A 153 -7.00 -10.13 4.62
N VAL A 154 -6.73 -10.27 5.92
CA VAL A 154 -7.59 -11.02 6.85
C VAL A 154 -8.94 -10.32 7.06
N ALA A 155 -8.98 -8.99 7.12
CA ALA A 155 -10.22 -8.23 7.20
C ALA A 155 -11.05 -8.29 5.90
N ASP A 156 -10.41 -8.23 4.72
CA ASP A 156 -11.08 -8.42 3.43
C ASP A 156 -11.68 -9.83 3.31
N ALA A 157 -10.97 -10.86 3.81
CA ALA A 157 -11.52 -12.21 3.92
C ALA A 157 -12.74 -12.28 4.85
N GLU A 158 -12.72 -11.63 6.02
CA GLU A 158 -13.89 -11.59 6.92
C GLU A 158 -15.10 -10.94 6.25
N TYR A 159 -14.88 -9.84 5.53
CA TYR A 159 -15.92 -9.19 4.74
C TYR A 159 -16.51 -10.12 3.68
N LEU A 160 -15.66 -10.78 2.87
CA LEU A 160 -16.09 -11.75 1.85
C LEU A 160 -16.87 -12.94 2.44
N LEU A 161 -16.44 -13.48 3.59
CA LEU A 161 -17.18 -14.52 4.31
C LEU A 161 -18.55 -14.04 4.83
N SER A 162 -18.65 -12.77 5.24
CA SER A 162 -19.93 -12.18 5.66
C SER A 162 -20.90 -12.01 4.48
N VAL A 163 -20.40 -11.53 3.33
CA VAL A 163 -21.17 -11.42 2.08
C VAL A 163 -21.62 -12.78 1.56
N ALA A 164 -20.77 -13.82 1.67
CA ALA A 164 -21.12 -15.19 1.32
C ALA A 164 -22.30 -15.71 2.17
N ASN A 165 -22.22 -15.51 3.51
CA ASN A 165 -23.27 -15.91 4.44
C ASN A 165 -24.60 -15.19 4.16
N GLU A 166 -24.56 -13.86 3.95
CA GLU A 166 -25.74 -13.06 3.64
C GLU A 166 -26.41 -13.50 2.32
N ARG A 167 -25.63 -13.69 1.25
CA ARG A 167 -26.15 -14.13 -0.05
C ARG A 167 -26.76 -15.52 -0.01
N LEU A 168 -26.16 -16.45 0.74
CA LEU A 168 -26.71 -17.79 0.89
C LEU A 168 -28.06 -17.76 1.63
N GLN A 169 -28.16 -16.96 2.69
CA GLN A 169 -29.38 -16.87 3.50
C GLN A 169 -30.51 -16.10 2.80
N LEU A 170 -30.21 -14.98 2.13
CA LEU A 170 -31.22 -14.10 1.51
C LEU A 170 -31.60 -14.52 0.08
N THR A 171 -30.61 -14.89 -0.75
CA THR A 171 -30.82 -15.13 -2.19
C THR A 171 -30.77 -16.60 -2.55
N GLN A 172 -30.24 -17.46 -1.67
CA GLN A 172 -30.02 -18.89 -1.92
C GLN A 172 -29.16 -19.17 -3.17
N ASP A 173 -28.28 -18.22 -3.52
CA ASP A 173 -27.40 -18.32 -4.68
C ASP A 173 -26.09 -19.02 -4.30
N ILE A 174 -26.12 -20.34 -4.46
CA ILE A 174 -24.98 -21.24 -4.21
C ILE A 174 -23.75 -20.84 -5.05
N ASN A 175 -23.94 -20.40 -6.30
CA ASN A 175 -22.83 -20.14 -7.22
C ASN A 175 -22.04 -18.90 -6.81
N THR A 176 -22.70 -17.76 -6.57
CA THR A 176 -21.97 -16.56 -6.12
C THR A 176 -21.51 -16.66 -4.67
N THR A 177 -22.16 -17.48 -3.84
CA THR A 177 -21.66 -17.85 -2.51
C THR A 177 -20.33 -18.60 -2.60
N ILE A 178 -20.23 -19.63 -3.45
CA ILE A 178 -18.97 -20.36 -3.67
C ILE A 178 -17.87 -19.42 -4.17
N MET A 179 -18.16 -18.53 -5.13
CA MET A 179 -17.18 -17.55 -5.62
C MET A 179 -16.68 -16.61 -4.50
N ALA A 180 -17.56 -16.19 -3.59
CA ALA A 180 -17.19 -15.36 -2.44
C ALA A 180 -16.33 -16.13 -1.41
N LEU A 181 -16.64 -17.41 -1.16
CA LEU A 181 -15.82 -18.28 -0.31
C LEU A 181 -14.45 -18.58 -0.92
N GLU A 182 -14.36 -18.82 -2.24
CA GLU A 182 -13.11 -19.03 -2.97
C GLU A 182 -12.25 -17.75 -2.99
N ALA A 183 -12.88 -16.56 -3.11
CA ALA A 183 -12.20 -15.28 -2.95
C ALA A 183 -11.69 -15.05 -1.52
N ALA A 184 -12.46 -15.44 -0.49
CA ALA A 184 -12.02 -15.37 0.90
C ALA A 184 -10.81 -16.29 1.17
N ASP A 185 -10.82 -17.54 0.69
CA ASP A 185 -9.64 -18.42 0.79
C ASP A 185 -8.41 -17.80 0.10
N HIS A 186 -8.60 -17.16 -1.06
CA HIS A 186 -7.53 -16.46 -1.77
C HIS A 186 -6.89 -15.38 -0.89
N ARG A 187 -7.69 -14.53 -0.24
CA ARG A 187 -7.20 -13.48 0.65
C ARG A 187 -6.51 -14.02 1.88
N LEU A 188 -7.05 -15.07 2.50
CA LEU A 188 -6.39 -15.76 3.61
C LEU A 188 -5.06 -16.38 3.18
N ARG A 189 -4.97 -16.94 1.97
CA ARG A 189 -3.72 -17.48 1.41
C ARG A 189 -2.68 -16.38 1.14
N GLU A 190 -3.10 -15.24 0.58
CA GLU A 190 -2.22 -14.09 0.35
C GLU A 190 -1.74 -13.42 1.65
N SER A 191 -2.50 -13.53 2.75
CA SER A 191 -2.12 -12.95 4.05
C SER A 191 -0.84 -13.55 4.64
N GLY A 192 -0.51 -14.80 4.29
CA GLY A 192 0.64 -15.53 4.81
C GLY A 192 0.54 -15.93 6.29
N ASP A 193 -0.60 -15.70 6.96
CA ASP A 193 -0.78 -16.02 8.38
C ASP A 193 -0.96 -17.53 8.62
N GLY A 194 -0.20 -18.09 9.55
CA GLY A 194 -0.37 -19.47 10.00
C GLY A 194 -1.64 -19.69 10.83
N GLY A 195 -2.13 -18.64 11.51
CA GLY A 195 -3.33 -18.68 12.35
C GLY A 195 -4.61 -18.98 11.57
N VAL A 196 -4.67 -18.58 10.30
CA VAL A 196 -5.88 -18.76 9.46
C VAL A 196 -5.96 -20.13 8.78
N PHE A 197 -4.95 -21.01 8.94
CA PHE A 197 -4.95 -22.34 8.30
C PHE A 197 -6.20 -23.17 8.65
N LYS A 198 -6.64 -23.15 9.91
CA LYS A 198 -7.86 -23.84 10.36
C LYS A 198 -9.14 -23.25 9.72
N VAL A 199 -9.16 -21.94 9.50
CA VAL A 199 -10.27 -21.26 8.81
C VAL A 199 -10.32 -21.68 7.34
N ARG A 200 -9.17 -21.71 6.66
CA ARG A 200 -9.05 -22.15 5.25
C ARG A 200 -9.53 -23.60 5.06
N ALA A 201 -9.21 -24.49 6.00
CA ALA A 201 -9.73 -25.86 5.99
C ALA A 201 -11.26 -25.91 6.10
N GLU A 202 -11.84 -25.12 7.01
CA GLU A 202 -13.30 -25.01 7.17
C GLU A 202 -13.99 -24.44 5.93
N ILE A 203 -13.41 -23.40 5.29
CA ILE A 203 -13.90 -22.86 4.01
C ILE A 203 -13.92 -23.96 2.93
N GLY A 204 -12.91 -24.83 2.91
CA GLY A 204 -12.86 -25.98 1.99
C GLY A 204 -14.00 -26.98 2.20
N GLU A 205 -14.37 -27.26 3.46
CA GLU A 205 -15.52 -28.11 3.81
C GLU A 205 -16.87 -27.43 3.49
N GLU A 206 -16.99 -26.12 3.74
CA GLU A 206 -18.19 -25.33 3.40
C GLU A 206 -18.40 -25.28 1.88
N ILE A 207 -17.36 -24.99 1.08
CA ILE A 207 -17.40 -25.07 -0.39
C ILE A 207 -17.76 -26.48 -0.86
N SER A 208 -17.16 -27.52 -0.27
CA SER A 208 -17.43 -28.92 -0.63
C SER A 208 -18.85 -29.35 -0.27
N SER A 209 -19.42 -28.79 0.80
CA SER A 209 -20.80 -29.03 1.20
C SER A 209 -21.80 -28.32 0.28
N LEU A 210 -21.52 -27.07 -0.10
CA LEU A 210 -22.31 -26.35 -1.10
C LEU A 210 -22.29 -27.02 -2.48
N LYS A 211 -21.13 -27.50 -2.94
CA LYS A 211 -20.99 -28.21 -4.23
C LYS A 211 -21.74 -29.55 -4.30
N LYS A 212 -22.14 -30.13 -3.15
CA LYS A 212 -23.00 -31.33 -3.08
C LYS A 212 -24.50 -31.01 -3.20
N VAL A 213 -24.91 -29.75 -3.03
CA VAL A 213 -26.31 -29.35 -3.15
C VAL A 213 -26.70 -29.31 -4.63
N LYS A 214 -27.66 -30.16 -5.03
CA LYS A 214 -28.21 -30.15 -6.39
C LYS A 214 -29.00 -28.86 -6.62
N SER A 215 -28.47 -27.95 -7.43
CA SER A 215 -29.18 -26.74 -7.83
C SER A 215 -30.32 -27.06 -8.80
N THR A 216 -31.46 -26.37 -8.63
CA THR A 216 -32.59 -26.43 -9.56
C THR A 216 -32.28 -25.56 -10.77
N ASP A 217 -32.44 -26.09 -11.98
CA ASP A 217 -32.23 -25.36 -13.23
C ASP A 217 -33.38 -24.39 -13.51
N ILE A 218 -33.25 -23.17 -12.98
CA ILE A 218 -34.21 -22.09 -13.17
C ILE A 218 -34.35 -21.71 -14.66
N VAL A 219 -33.28 -21.81 -15.46
CA VAL A 219 -33.30 -21.46 -16.89
C VAL A 219 -34.11 -22.49 -17.68
N GLY A 220 -33.91 -23.78 -17.39
CA GLY A 220 -34.72 -24.87 -17.93
C GLY A 220 -36.21 -24.75 -17.58
N LEU A 221 -36.54 -24.37 -16.33
CA LEU A 221 -37.92 -24.13 -15.91
C LEU A 221 -38.53 -22.89 -16.61
N MET A 222 -37.77 -21.80 -16.77
CA MET A 222 -38.17 -20.63 -17.57
C MET A 222 -38.49 -21.00 -19.02
N SER A 223 -37.68 -21.89 -19.61
CA SER A 223 -37.88 -22.38 -20.98
C SER A 223 -39.19 -23.16 -21.09
N GLN A 224 -39.48 -24.05 -20.14
CA GLN A 224 -40.74 -24.81 -20.10
C GLN A 224 -41.97 -23.90 -20.00
N LEU A 225 -41.95 -22.88 -19.13
CA LEU A 225 -43.02 -21.87 -19.04
C LEU A 225 -43.17 -21.08 -20.34
N SER A 226 -42.05 -20.73 -20.99
CA SER A 226 -42.07 -20.00 -22.27
C SER A 226 -42.62 -20.85 -23.43
N ILE A 227 -42.46 -22.18 -23.38
CA ILE A 227 -43.10 -23.13 -24.30
C ILE A 227 -44.61 -23.19 -24.05
N LEU A 228 -45.03 -23.28 -22.78
CA LEU A 228 -46.45 -23.24 -22.40
C LEU A 228 -47.14 -21.96 -22.89
N GLN A 229 -46.51 -20.78 -22.71
CA GLN A 229 -47.03 -19.52 -23.23
C GLN A 229 -47.16 -19.52 -24.76
N LYS A 230 -46.17 -20.03 -25.49
CA LYS A 230 -46.26 -20.16 -26.97
C LYS A 230 -47.39 -21.09 -27.40
N SER A 231 -47.65 -22.16 -26.63
CA SER A 231 -48.75 -23.08 -26.91
C SER A 231 -50.15 -22.53 -26.58
N ALA A 232 -50.27 -21.45 -25.80
CA ALA A 232 -51.58 -20.89 -25.40
C ALA A 232 -52.50 -20.55 -26.59
N ASN A 233 -51.91 -20.12 -27.71
CA ASN A 233 -52.64 -19.79 -28.93
C ASN A 233 -53.15 -21.02 -29.71
N THR A 234 -52.51 -22.18 -29.53
CA THR A 234 -52.93 -23.45 -30.18
C THR A 234 -53.91 -24.26 -29.34
N LEU A 235 -54.06 -23.95 -28.04
CA LEU A 235 -55.03 -24.63 -27.18
C LEU A 235 -56.47 -24.38 -27.64
N GLN A 236 -57.24 -25.47 -27.69
CA GLN A 236 -58.66 -25.47 -28.04
C GLN A 236 -59.49 -25.05 -26.83
N LEU A 237 -60.25 -23.97 -26.99
CA LEU A 237 -61.20 -23.49 -25.99
C LEU A 237 -62.41 -24.44 -25.91
N SER A 238 -62.99 -24.56 -24.71
CA SER A 238 -64.25 -25.28 -24.52
C SER A 238 -65.41 -24.47 -25.08
N LEU A 239 -65.65 -24.58 -26.39
CA LEU A 239 -66.91 -24.12 -26.97
C LEU A 239 -68.04 -25.02 -26.45
N PRO A 240 -69.15 -24.46 -25.93
CA PRO A 240 -70.34 -25.25 -25.62
C PRO A 240 -70.79 -25.93 -26.92
N THR A 241 -70.68 -27.25 -26.95
CA THR A 241 -70.82 -28.01 -28.18
C THR A 241 -72.25 -27.87 -28.69
N ILE A 242 -72.41 -27.48 -29.96
CA ILE A 242 -73.69 -27.61 -30.67
C ILE A 242 -73.94 -29.10 -30.83
N ASN A 243 -74.57 -29.72 -29.83
CA ASN A 243 -75.19 -31.02 -30.04
C ASN A 243 -76.25 -30.82 -31.12
N ALA A 244 -76.07 -31.53 -32.24
CA ALA A 244 -76.86 -31.34 -33.44
C ALA A 244 -78.35 -31.42 -33.10
N ILE A 245 -79.10 -30.40 -33.53
CA ILE A 245 -80.56 -30.44 -33.58
C ILE A 245 -80.91 -31.62 -34.49
N PRO A 246 -81.57 -32.69 -34.01
CA PRO A 246 -82.05 -33.73 -34.92
C PRO A 246 -83.05 -33.07 -35.89
N PRO A 247 -83.04 -33.40 -37.19
CA PRO A 247 -83.97 -32.81 -38.14
C PRO A 247 -85.40 -33.04 -37.64
N SER A 248 -86.15 -31.96 -37.45
CA SER A 248 -87.54 -32.04 -37.04
C SER A 248 -88.32 -32.79 -38.12
N ASP A 249 -88.88 -33.95 -37.77
CA ASP A 249 -89.85 -34.61 -38.61
C ASP A 249 -91.05 -33.68 -38.86
N GLN A 250 -91.62 -33.81 -40.05
CA GLN A 250 -92.72 -32.97 -40.52
C GLN A 250 -94.05 -33.44 -39.89
N GLU A 251 -94.52 -32.77 -38.85
CA GLU A 251 -95.89 -32.97 -38.38
C GLU A 251 -96.89 -32.41 -39.41
N THR A 252 -97.72 -33.30 -39.94
CA THR A 252 -98.79 -32.98 -40.89
C THR A 252 -100.03 -32.47 -40.15
N PRO A 253 -100.79 -31.50 -40.68
CA PRO A 253 -101.97 -30.99 -39.99
C PRO A 253 -103.12 -31.99 -40.09
N GLN A 254 -103.60 -32.52 -38.95
CA GLN A 254 -104.90 -33.18 -38.89
C GLN A 254 -105.95 -32.30 -38.24
N GLN A 255 -107.14 -32.29 -38.87
CA GLN A 255 -108.24 -31.41 -38.50
C GLN A 255 -109.00 -31.87 -37.26
N VAL A 256 -109.57 -30.87 -36.59
CA VAL A 256 -110.72 -30.91 -35.68
C VAL A 256 -111.66 -32.13 -35.83
N THR A 257 -112.05 -32.70 -34.69
CA THR A 257 -113.41 -33.21 -34.50
C THR A 257 -114.04 -32.56 -33.27
N ASN A 258 -115.14 -31.83 -33.48
CA ASN A 258 -116.06 -31.47 -32.40
C ASN A 258 -116.84 -32.70 -31.97
N ASN A 259 -117.24 -32.78 -30.69
CA ASN A 259 -118.64 -33.10 -30.38
C ASN A 259 -119.05 -32.83 -28.91
N LYS A 260 -120.25 -32.24 -28.79
CA LYS A 260 -121.24 -32.34 -27.70
C LYS A 260 -121.06 -31.58 -26.38
N ASP A 261 -121.71 -30.42 -26.35
CA ASP A 261 -122.93 -30.16 -25.55
C ASP A 261 -122.96 -30.53 -24.06
N ALA A 262 -122.88 -29.51 -23.19
CA ALA A 262 -123.93 -29.21 -22.20
C ALA A 262 -123.74 -27.83 -21.52
N THR A 263 -124.84 -27.06 -21.47
CA THR A 263 -125.24 -26.01 -20.51
C THR A 263 -124.33 -24.80 -20.15
N PRO A 264 -124.90 -23.64 -19.72
CA PRO A 264 -124.18 -22.37 -19.66
C PRO A 264 -124.35 -21.62 -18.32
N LEU A 265 -123.43 -21.80 -17.35
CA LEU A 265 -123.22 -20.77 -16.32
C LEU A 265 -121.80 -20.71 -15.70
N ASP A 266 -121.00 -21.79 -15.71
CA ASP A 266 -119.66 -21.77 -15.08
C ASP A 266 -118.51 -21.21 -15.95
N LYS A 267 -118.78 -20.93 -17.24
CA LYS A 267 -117.77 -20.50 -18.24
C LYS A 267 -117.21 -19.10 -18.05
N ALA A 268 -117.60 -18.38 -17.00
CA ALA A 268 -117.03 -17.08 -16.64
C ALA A 268 -115.78 -17.22 -15.74
N VAL A 269 -115.82 -18.12 -14.75
CA VAL A 269 -114.75 -18.27 -13.76
C VAL A 269 -113.55 -19.00 -14.36
N ASP A 270 -113.79 -20.07 -15.12
CA ASP A 270 -112.71 -20.83 -15.79
C ASP A 270 -111.97 -20.01 -16.85
N ARG A 271 -112.63 -19.08 -17.53
CA ARG A 271 -111.96 -18.20 -18.52
C ARG A 271 -110.99 -17.24 -17.84
N VAL A 272 -111.40 -16.61 -16.73
CA VAL A 272 -110.52 -15.73 -15.94
C VAL A 272 -109.35 -16.52 -15.33
N LEU A 273 -109.59 -17.75 -14.86
CA LEU A 273 -108.52 -18.63 -14.35
C LEU A 273 -107.57 -19.12 -15.45
N THR A 274 -108.02 -19.19 -16.71
CA THR A 274 -107.21 -19.61 -17.86
C THR A 274 -106.36 -18.45 -18.39
N ASP A 275 -106.91 -17.23 -18.48
CA ASP A 275 -106.13 -16.02 -18.84
C ASP A 275 -105.03 -15.74 -17.80
N LEU A 276 -105.33 -15.87 -16.50
CA LEU A 276 -104.33 -15.67 -15.44
C LEU A 276 -103.24 -16.76 -15.41
N LYS A 277 -103.53 -17.98 -15.90
CA LYS A 277 -102.51 -19.01 -16.12
C LYS A 277 -101.61 -18.72 -17.33
N GLY A 278 -102.09 -17.94 -18.31
CA GLY A 278 -101.28 -17.48 -19.45
C GLY A 278 -100.21 -16.46 -19.06
N MET A 279 -100.36 -15.76 -17.94
CA MET A 279 -99.42 -14.71 -17.49
C MET A 279 -98.30 -15.21 -16.56
N VAL A 280 -98.24 -16.51 -16.28
CA VAL A 280 -97.11 -17.14 -15.56
C VAL A 280 -96.26 -17.95 -16.54
N ILE A 281 -95.48 -17.24 -17.35
CA ILE A 281 -94.43 -17.87 -18.15
C ILE A 281 -93.35 -18.36 -17.19
N ILE A 282 -93.46 -19.62 -16.75
CA ILE A 282 -92.37 -20.33 -16.07
C ILE A 282 -91.28 -20.56 -17.11
N ARG A 283 -90.46 -19.53 -17.30
CA ARG A 283 -89.28 -19.59 -18.16
C ARG A 283 -88.23 -20.42 -17.43
N LYS A 284 -88.38 -21.75 -17.53
CA LYS A 284 -87.31 -22.71 -17.22
C LYS A 284 -86.06 -22.18 -17.93
N ARG A 285 -85.03 -21.88 -17.15
CA ARG A 285 -83.75 -21.43 -17.69
C ARG A 285 -83.09 -22.67 -18.29
N ASP A 286 -83.35 -22.91 -19.57
CA ASP A 286 -82.62 -23.92 -20.32
C ASP A 286 -81.12 -23.62 -20.16
N PRO A 287 -80.31 -24.56 -19.63
CA PRO A 287 -78.87 -24.35 -19.46
C PRO A 287 -78.13 -24.36 -20.80
N ASN A 288 -78.79 -24.79 -21.88
CA ASN A 288 -78.24 -24.87 -23.23
C ASN A 288 -78.43 -23.57 -24.04
N THR A 289 -78.15 -22.42 -23.43
CA THR A 289 -77.82 -21.24 -24.26
C THR A 289 -76.47 -21.54 -24.90
N ILE A 290 -76.47 -21.86 -26.20
CA ILE A 290 -75.25 -21.98 -26.98
C ILE A 290 -74.67 -20.58 -27.15
N THR A 291 -73.96 -20.10 -26.13
CA THR A 291 -73.10 -18.94 -26.23
C THR A 291 -71.93 -19.35 -27.11
N VAL A 292 -72.07 -19.12 -28.42
CA VAL A 292 -70.92 -19.15 -29.33
C VAL A 292 -69.94 -18.13 -28.79
N LEU A 293 -68.85 -18.61 -28.23
CA LEU A 293 -67.82 -17.80 -27.58
C LEU A 293 -67.37 -16.73 -28.57
N GLN A 294 -67.59 -15.45 -28.26
CA GLN A 294 -67.27 -14.39 -29.20
C GLN A 294 -65.75 -14.34 -29.40
N PRO A 295 -65.24 -13.97 -30.60
CA PRO A 295 -63.80 -13.90 -30.86
C PRO A 295 -63.03 -13.04 -29.85
N GLU A 296 -63.69 -12.01 -29.30
CA GLU A 296 -63.17 -11.15 -28.24
C GLU A 296 -63.08 -11.87 -26.87
N GLU A 297 -64.09 -12.65 -26.49
CA GLU A 297 -64.12 -13.46 -25.26
C GLU A 297 -63.02 -14.55 -25.30
N ALA A 298 -62.89 -15.21 -26.46
CA ALA A 298 -61.84 -16.19 -26.73
C ALA A 298 -60.42 -15.60 -26.59
N ARG A 299 -60.23 -14.31 -26.94
CA ARG A 299 -58.95 -13.61 -26.74
C ARG A 299 -58.70 -13.33 -25.26
N ILE A 300 -59.71 -12.84 -24.52
CA ILE A 300 -59.59 -12.52 -23.09
C ILE A 300 -59.21 -13.76 -22.28
N ILE A 301 -59.80 -14.92 -22.55
CA ILE A 301 -59.49 -16.18 -21.85
C ILE A 301 -58.02 -16.60 -22.04
N ARG A 302 -57.47 -16.41 -23.24
CA ARG A 302 -56.05 -16.69 -23.52
C ARG A 302 -55.12 -15.67 -22.86
N GLU A 303 -55.50 -14.40 -22.86
CA GLU A 303 -54.69 -13.34 -22.25
C GLU A 303 -54.57 -13.53 -20.74
N ASP A 304 -55.66 -13.86 -20.04
CA ASP A 304 -55.64 -14.12 -18.60
C ASP A 304 -54.78 -15.35 -18.25
N TYR A 305 -54.82 -16.40 -19.07
CA TYR A 305 -53.91 -17.54 -18.95
C TYR A 305 -52.43 -17.13 -19.11
N LEU A 306 -52.12 -16.28 -20.10
CA LEU A 306 -50.77 -15.77 -20.32
C LEU A 306 -50.27 -14.92 -19.13
N ILE A 307 -51.13 -14.05 -18.59
CA ILE A 307 -50.84 -13.24 -17.40
C ILE A 307 -50.50 -14.12 -16.19
N ARG A 308 -51.27 -15.20 -15.95
CA ARG A 308 -50.98 -16.17 -14.87
C ARG A 308 -49.64 -16.89 -15.07
N LEU A 309 -49.29 -17.23 -16.30
CA LEU A 309 -47.97 -17.80 -16.61
C LEU A 309 -46.83 -16.78 -16.44
N ASP A 310 -47.04 -15.50 -16.74
CA ASP A 310 -46.03 -14.45 -16.48
C ASP A 310 -45.89 -14.14 -14.98
N MET A 311 -46.98 -14.22 -14.19
CA MET A 311 -46.90 -14.22 -12.72
C MET A 311 -46.04 -15.38 -12.21
N ALA A 312 -46.26 -16.60 -12.72
CA ALA A 312 -45.45 -17.77 -12.39
C ALA A 312 -43.97 -17.57 -12.78
N LYS A 313 -43.67 -17.02 -13.96
CA LYS A 313 -42.30 -16.67 -14.37
C LYS A 313 -41.68 -15.62 -13.45
N SER A 314 -42.43 -14.59 -13.05
CA SER A 314 -41.96 -13.56 -12.11
C SER A 314 -41.67 -14.13 -10.71
N ALA A 315 -42.53 -15.02 -10.20
CA ALA A 315 -42.32 -15.72 -8.94
C ALA A 315 -41.09 -16.65 -8.99
N LEU A 316 -40.93 -17.41 -10.08
CA LEU A 316 -39.78 -18.27 -10.33
C LEU A 316 -38.47 -17.49 -10.41
N ALA A 317 -38.46 -16.32 -11.06
CA ALA A 317 -37.28 -15.45 -11.15
C ALA A 317 -36.84 -14.94 -9.77
N ARG A 318 -37.82 -14.68 -8.88
CA ARG A 318 -37.61 -14.29 -7.48
C ARG A 318 -37.39 -15.48 -6.53
N ARG A 319 -37.33 -16.72 -7.05
CA ARG A 319 -37.24 -17.99 -6.27
C ARG A 319 -38.33 -18.11 -5.18
N ASN A 320 -39.51 -17.52 -5.43
CA ASN A 320 -40.63 -17.56 -4.50
C ASN A 320 -41.52 -18.79 -4.78
N GLU A 321 -41.21 -19.90 -4.10
CA GLU A 321 -41.88 -21.19 -4.28
C GLU A 321 -43.39 -21.15 -3.99
N THR A 322 -43.82 -20.44 -2.94
CA THR A 322 -45.24 -20.31 -2.60
C THR A 322 -46.02 -19.60 -3.70
N GLU A 323 -45.54 -18.45 -4.14
CA GLU A 323 -46.19 -17.66 -5.20
C GLU A 323 -46.14 -18.39 -6.55
N PHE A 324 -45.04 -19.10 -6.85
CA PHE A 324 -44.92 -19.92 -8.06
C PHE A 324 -45.96 -21.03 -8.12
N VAL A 325 -46.10 -21.82 -7.04
CA VAL A 325 -47.10 -22.90 -6.97
C VAL A 325 -48.53 -22.35 -7.00
N THR A 326 -48.80 -21.22 -6.33
CA THR A 326 -50.12 -20.56 -6.38
C THR A 326 -50.45 -20.05 -7.77
N SER A 327 -49.53 -19.39 -8.48
CA SER A 327 -49.75 -18.94 -9.86
C SER A 327 -49.92 -20.11 -10.83
N LEU A 328 -49.18 -21.21 -10.66
CA LEU A 328 -49.34 -22.41 -11.47
C LEU A 328 -50.66 -23.14 -11.20
N SER A 329 -51.11 -23.25 -9.94
CA SER A 329 -52.45 -23.75 -9.63
C SER A 329 -53.50 -22.87 -10.31
N SER A 330 -53.40 -21.55 -10.15
CA SER A 330 -54.32 -20.59 -10.75
C SER A 330 -54.37 -20.68 -12.28
N ALA A 331 -53.25 -21.05 -12.93
CA ALA A 331 -53.18 -21.28 -14.37
C ALA A 331 -53.74 -22.65 -14.78
N LYS A 332 -53.56 -23.68 -13.93
CA LYS A 332 -54.17 -25.01 -14.08
C LYS A 332 -55.69 -24.90 -14.00
N ASP A 333 -56.21 -24.30 -12.94
CA ASP A 333 -57.64 -24.19 -12.65
C ASP A 333 -58.37 -23.44 -13.79
N TRP A 334 -57.79 -22.32 -14.26
CA TRP A 334 -58.29 -21.55 -15.42
C TRP A 334 -58.29 -22.36 -16.72
N LEU A 335 -57.31 -23.25 -16.89
CA LEU A 335 -57.17 -24.09 -18.07
C LEU A 335 -58.14 -25.29 -18.02
N GLU A 336 -58.47 -25.81 -16.83
CA GLU A 336 -59.52 -26.82 -16.64
C GLU A 336 -60.94 -26.23 -16.80
N GLU A 337 -61.17 -24.97 -16.42
CA GLU A 337 -62.48 -24.30 -16.53
C GLU A 337 -62.83 -23.89 -17.98
N HIS A 338 -61.88 -23.35 -18.75
CA HIS A 338 -62.18 -22.71 -20.04
C HIS A 338 -61.64 -23.43 -21.29
N PHE A 339 -60.78 -24.44 -21.17
CA PHE A 339 -60.20 -25.16 -22.32
C PHE A 339 -60.67 -26.61 -22.38
N ASN A 340 -60.65 -27.19 -23.58
CA ASN A 340 -61.15 -28.54 -23.80
C ASN A 340 -60.16 -29.58 -23.26
N THR A 341 -60.39 -30.03 -22.03
CA THR A 341 -59.57 -31.02 -21.32
C THR A 341 -59.47 -32.38 -22.02
N GLN A 342 -60.22 -32.63 -23.11
CA GLN A 342 -60.07 -33.85 -23.92
C GLN A 342 -58.95 -33.79 -24.95
N THR A 343 -58.56 -32.60 -25.41
CA THR A 343 -57.55 -32.41 -26.46
C THR A 343 -56.14 -32.76 -25.95
N SER A 344 -55.31 -33.38 -26.80
CA SER A 344 -53.93 -33.80 -26.48
C SER A 344 -53.08 -32.68 -25.88
N ASP A 345 -53.22 -31.49 -26.44
CA ASP A 345 -52.34 -30.35 -26.15
C ASP A 345 -52.68 -29.75 -24.79
N VAL A 346 -53.98 -29.69 -24.45
CA VAL A 346 -54.51 -29.27 -23.15
C VAL A 346 -54.08 -30.28 -22.07
N LYS A 347 -54.18 -31.59 -22.32
CA LYS A 347 -53.66 -32.65 -21.43
C LYS A 347 -52.14 -32.53 -21.20
N THR A 348 -51.38 -32.22 -22.26
CA THR A 348 -49.92 -32.05 -22.19
C THR A 348 -49.55 -30.80 -21.39
N ALA A 349 -50.29 -29.69 -21.55
CA ALA A 349 -50.11 -28.47 -20.77
C ALA A 349 -50.37 -28.73 -19.28
N LEU A 350 -51.50 -29.37 -18.92
CA LEU A 350 -51.82 -29.76 -17.53
C LEU A 350 -50.72 -30.60 -16.90
N GLN A 351 -50.27 -31.67 -17.57
CA GLN A 351 -49.18 -32.53 -17.08
C GLN A 351 -47.86 -31.78 -16.92
N THR A 352 -47.59 -30.77 -17.75
CA THR A 352 -46.37 -29.96 -17.64
C THR A 352 -46.46 -29.01 -16.45
N ILE A 353 -47.60 -28.33 -16.27
CA ILE A 353 -47.88 -27.49 -15.10
C ILE A 353 -47.76 -28.31 -13.80
N GLU A 354 -48.34 -29.51 -13.75
CA GLU A 354 -48.27 -30.39 -12.58
C GLU A 354 -46.84 -30.84 -12.25
N LYS A 355 -46.03 -31.20 -13.27
CA LYS A 355 -44.58 -31.49 -13.09
C LYS A 355 -43.80 -30.28 -12.58
N LEU A 356 -44.13 -29.08 -13.07
CA LEU A 356 -43.52 -27.83 -12.61
C LEU A 356 -43.88 -27.56 -11.14
N MET A 357 -45.14 -27.75 -10.73
CA MET A 357 -45.60 -27.61 -9.34
C MET A 357 -44.93 -28.62 -8.38
N GLN A 358 -44.60 -29.82 -8.86
CA GLN A 358 -43.88 -30.84 -8.07
C GLN A 358 -42.37 -30.56 -7.95
N THR A 359 -41.83 -29.61 -8.71
CA THR A 359 -40.39 -29.29 -8.71
C THR A 359 -40.05 -28.36 -7.55
N ARG A 360 -39.34 -28.88 -6.54
CA ARG A 360 -38.87 -28.07 -5.42
C ARG A 360 -37.87 -27.00 -5.88
N LEU A 361 -38.19 -25.75 -5.57
CA LEU A 361 -37.34 -24.59 -5.88
C LEU A 361 -36.32 -24.32 -4.77
N ARG A 362 -36.67 -24.66 -3.52
CA ARG A 362 -35.80 -24.49 -2.36
C ARG A 362 -35.14 -25.82 -1.98
N SER A 363 -33.81 -25.85 -2.11
CA SER A 363 -32.99 -26.91 -1.51
C SER A 363 -32.67 -26.55 -0.05
N GLN A 364 -32.53 -27.57 0.80
CA GLN A 364 -31.96 -27.37 2.14
C GLN A 364 -30.47 -27.01 1.99
N LEU A 365 -30.10 -25.81 2.45
CA LEU A 365 -28.73 -25.30 2.37
C LEU A 365 -27.97 -25.63 3.66
N PRO A 366 -26.69 -26.04 3.58
CA PRO A 366 -25.84 -26.18 4.76
C PRO A 366 -25.52 -24.81 5.39
N ASP A 367 -25.26 -24.79 6.70
CA ASP A 367 -24.72 -23.60 7.37
C ASP A 367 -23.25 -23.40 7.00
N ILE A 368 -22.88 -22.18 6.56
CA ILE A 368 -21.51 -21.75 6.23
C ILE A 368 -21.02 -20.62 7.17
N SER A 369 -21.65 -20.51 8.34
CA SER A 369 -21.27 -19.51 9.34
C SER A 369 -20.02 -19.89 10.14
N ARG A 370 -19.47 -21.10 9.96
CA ARG A 370 -18.45 -21.67 10.86
C ARG A 370 -17.08 -21.08 10.59
N SER A 371 -16.68 -20.97 9.32
CA SER A 371 -15.46 -20.26 8.91
C SER A 371 -15.44 -18.81 9.40
N LEU A 372 -16.55 -18.07 9.22
CA LEU A 372 -16.70 -16.68 9.64
C LEU A 372 -16.56 -16.51 11.16
N LYS A 373 -17.19 -17.39 11.96
CA LYS A 373 -17.05 -17.39 13.43
C LYS A 373 -15.59 -17.63 13.84
N MET A 374 -14.95 -18.65 13.26
CA MET A 374 -13.55 -18.98 13.55
C MET A 374 -12.59 -17.84 13.18
N LEU A 375 -12.81 -17.16 12.04
CA LEU A 375 -11.98 -16.03 11.62
C LEU A 375 -12.13 -14.84 12.59
N ARG A 376 -13.36 -14.52 12.98
CA ARG A 376 -13.66 -13.46 13.97
C ARG A 376 -13.03 -13.71 15.33
N ASP A 377 -12.93 -14.96 15.75
CA ASP A 377 -12.28 -15.28 17.02
C ASP A 377 -10.75 -15.15 16.89
N VAL A 378 -10.16 -15.58 15.77
CA VAL A 378 -8.74 -15.33 15.45
C VAL A 378 -8.42 -13.83 15.44
N THR A 379 -9.23 -12.98 14.78
CA THR A 379 -8.98 -11.53 14.73
C THR A 379 -9.11 -10.88 16.12
N LYS A 380 -10.13 -11.24 16.93
CA LYS A 380 -10.25 -10.77 18.33
C LYS A 380 -9.04 -11.14 19.18
N PHE A 381 -8.58 -12.40 19.14
CA PHE A 381 -7.41 -12.81 19.92
C PHE A 381 -6.15 -12.03 19.54
N ARG A 382 -5.97 -11.72 18.25
CA ARG A 382 -4.84 -10.92 17.74
C ARG A 382 -4.93 -9.45 18.19
N LEU A 383 -6.11 -8.83 18.10
CA LEU A 383 -6.35 -7.46 18.59
C LEU A 383 -6.05 -7.32 20.09
N ASN A 384 -6.52 -8.27 20.91
CA ASN A 384 -6.26 -8.28 22.35
C ASN A 384 -4.76 -8.46 22.66
N ALA A 385 -4.06 -9.35 21.94
CA ALA A 385 -2.62 -9.55 22.10
C ALA A 385 -1.81 -8.27 21.79
N ASP A 386 -2.20 -7.53 20.76
CA ASP A 386 -1.56 -6.27 20.38
C ASP A 386 -1.78 -5.14 21.41
N GLN A 387 -2.97 -5.06 22.02
CA GLN A 387 -3.25 -4.11 23.11
C GLN A 387 -2.40 -4.39 24.36
N HIS A 388 -2.16 -5.66 24.67
CA HIS A 388 -1.28 -6.04 25.79
C HIS A 388 0.21 -5.78 25.51
N GLN A 389 0.66 -5.84 24.25
CA GLN A 389 2.03 -5.48 23.88
C GLN A 389 2.29 -3.97 23.82
N SER A 390 1.26 -3.17 23.54
CA SER A 390 1.35 -1.71 23.42
C SER A 390 1.14 -0.96 24.75
N SER A 391 0.82 -1.67 25.84
CA SER A 391 0.71 -1.12 27.20
C SER A 391 2.05 -1.23 27.94
N PRO A 392 2.87 -0.17 28.07
CA PRO A 392 4.08 -0.24 28.88
C PRO A 392 3.71 -0.42 30.35
N THR A 393 4.33 -1.42 31.00
CA THR A 393 4.15 -1.70 32.43
C THR A 393 4.69 -0.58 33.31
N SER A 394 3.90 0.48 33.51
CA SER A 394 4.13 1.52 34.51
C SER A 394 3.78 1.01 35.91
N LYS A 395 4.52 0.01 36.41
CA LYS A 395 4.52 -0.37 37.84
C LYS A 395 5.92 -0.76 38.33
N SER A 396 6.42 0.10 39.24
CA SER A 396 7.45 -0.15 40.25
C SER A 396 8.90 -0.37 39.81
N ARG A 397 9.65 0.74 39.77
CA ARG A 397 10.96 0.84 40.45
C ARG A 397 10.93 2.01 41.42
N GLN A 398 10.17 1.88 42.50
CA GLN A 398 10.28 2.81 43.61
C GLN A 398 11.53 2.43 44.42
N ASN A 399 12.49 3.35 44.46
CA ASN A 399 13.82 3.15 45.01
C ASN A 399 13.78 3.01 46.55
N GLN A 400 13.95 1.80 47.08
CA GLN A 400 14.23 1.58 48.51
C GLN A 400 15.70 1.27 48.72
N ASN A 401 16.49 2.32 48.96
CA ASN A 401 17.80 2.21 49.59
C ASN A 401 17.61 1.84 51.07
N ASN A 402 17.99 0.62 51.47
CA ASN A 402 18.50 0.37 52.81
C ASN A 402 19.47 -0.83 52.78
N PRO A 403 20.73 -0.70 53.24
CA PRO A 403 21.72 -1.77 53.07
C PRO A 403 21.53 -2.88 54.13
N LYS A 404 21.35 -4.12 53.66
CA LYS A 404 21.33 -5.30 54.53
C LYS A 404 22.74 -5.93 54.56
N ILE A 405 23.49 -5.67 55.62
CA ILE A 405 24.81 -6.28 55.82
C ILE A 405 24.66 -7.78 56.15
N ILE A 406 25.57 -8.58 55.57
CA ILE A 406 25.61 -10.04 55.60
C ILE A 406 26.57 -10.53 56.69
N THR A 407 26.19 -11.53 57.49
CA THR A 407 27.16 -12.57 57.91
C THR A 407 26.51 -13.95 58.09
N LYS A 408 27.30 -15.00 57.82
CA LYS A 408 26.94 -16.43 57.73
C LYS A 408 26.59 -17.11 59.07
N PRO A 409 25.92 -18.29 59.03
CA PRO A 409 25.93 -19.27 60.12
C PRO A 409 27.17 -20.18 60.05
N GLN A 410 27.74 -20.55 61.21
CA GLN A 410 28.40 -21.84 61.52
C GLN A 410 29.04 -21.78 62.93
N HIS A 411 28.60 -22.61 63.87
CA HIS A 411 29.43 -23.69 64.46
C HIS A 411 28.64 -24.54 65.47
N LYS A 412 29.12 -25.76 65.72
CA LYS A 412 28.49 -26.80 66.55
C LYS A 412 29.52 -27.43 67.48
N THR A 413 29.38 -27.20 68.79
CA THR A 413 30.00 -27.91 69.95
C THR A 413 29.29 -27.39 71.20
N THR A 414 28.57 -28.16 72.01
CA THR A 414 29.00 -29.26 72.92
C THR A 414 29.89 -28.76 74.07
N GLY A 415 29.40 -28.82 75.32
CA GLY A 415 30.22 -28.57 76.52
C GLY A 415 29.41 -28.20 77.77
N ALA A 416 29.48 -29.05 78.80
CA ALA A 416 28.69 -29.07 80.04
C ALA A 416 29.08 -28.01 81.11
N THR A 417 28.45 -28.16 82.29
CA THR A 417 28.68 -27.42 83.57
C THR A 417 28.13 -25.98 83.58
N GLN A 418 27.47 -25.52 84.64
CA GLN A 418 27.45 -25.98 86.04
C GLN A 418 26.08 -25.76 86.70
#